data_AF-A0A961BPR4-F1
#
_entry.id   AF-A0A961BPR4-F1
#
_cell.length_a   1.000
_cell.length_b   1.000
_cell.length_c   1.000
_cell.angle_alpha   90.00
_cell.angle_beta   90.00
_cell.angle_gamma   90.00
#
_symmetry.space_group_name_H-M   'P 1'
#
loop_
_entity.id
_entity.type
_entity.pdbx_description
1 polymer ?
#
loop_
_entity_poly.entity_id
_entity_poly.type
_entity_poly.pdbx_seq_one_letter_code
_entity_poly.pdbx_strand_id
1 'polypeptide(L)'
;MSDSRPDIVQVKRLISPDDLRARCAALGIDLPIDEAVEPGGPLAQQLTVTDGSAGTRTIGNRWAVLPMEGWDGTVDGLPTDLVRRRWERFGASGAKLIWGGEAVAVVP
;
A
#
# COMPACT_ATOMS: atom_id res chain seq x y z
N MET A 1 -7.58 -17.27 -38.48
CA MET A 1 -7.33 -16.26 -37.42
C MET A 1 -7.36 -17.00 -36.10
N SER A 2 -6.20 -17.14 -35.44
CA SER A 2 -6.11 -17.87 -34.16
C SER A 2 -6.93 -17.13 -33.11
N ASP A 3 -7.94 -17.79 -32.55
CA ASP A 3 -8.68 -17.34 -31.37
C ASP A 3 -7.76 -17.46 -30.15
N SER A 4 -6.74 -16.60 -30.06
CA SER A 4 -5.84 -16.55 -28.90
C SER A 4 -6.50 -15.70 -27.82
N ARG A 5 -7.48 -16.28 -27.13
CA ARG A 5 -7.98 -15.69 -25.89
C ARG A 5 -6.80 -15.45 -24.95
N PRO A 6 -6.70 -14.26 -24.32
CA PRO A 6 -5.59 -13.97 -23.43
C PRO A 6 -5.57 -14.97 -22.29
N ASP A 7 -4.42 -15.60 -22.06
CA ASP A 7 -4.21 -16.48 -20.92
C ASP A 7 -4.16 -15.64 -19.64
N ILE A 8 -5.31 -15.44 -19.01
CA ILE A 8 -5.48 -14.66 -17.78
C ILE A 8 -5.66 -15.62 -16.61
N VAL A 9 -4.61 -15.76 -15.80
CA VAL A 9 -4.64 -16.54 -14.55
C VAL A 9 -5.15 -15.66 -13.41
N GLN A 10 -6.12 -16.17 -12.65
CA GLN A 10 -6.59 -15.49 -11.44
C GLN A 10 -5.52 -15.54 -10.35
N VAL A 11 -5.22 -14.40 -9.70
CA VAL A 11 -4.20 -14.31 -8.63
C VAL A 11 -4.40 -15.35 -7.52
N LYS A 12 -5.65 -15.68 -7.15
CA LYS A 12 -5.96 -16.71 -6.15
C LYS A 12 -5.45 -18.13 -6.47
N ARG A 13 -5.04 -18.40 -7.73
CA ARG A 13 -4.44 -19.66 -8.15
C ARG A 13 -2.92 -19.69 -7.96
N LEU A 14 -2.30 -18.54 -7.69
CA LEU A 14 -0.88 -18.41 -7.37
C LEU A 14 -0.72 -18.54 -5.86
N ILE A 15 -0.80 -19.77 -5.36
CA ILE A 15 -0.90 -20.04 -3.91
C ILE A 15 0.49 -20.07 -3.28
N SER A 16 1.49 -20.55 -4.03
CA SER A 16 2.87 -20.67 -3.61
C SER A 16 3.79 -19.68 -4.34
N PRO A 17 4.99 -19.39 -3.78
CA PRO A 17 6.02 -18.65 -4.50
C PRO A 17 6.38 -19.27 -5.86
N ASP A 18 6.37 -20.60 -5.98
CA ASP A 18 6.68 -21.30 -7.23
C ASP A 18 5.62 -21.08 -8.30
N ASP A 19 4.33 -21.03 -7.93
CA ASP A 19 3.26 -20.70 -8.86
C ASP A 19 3.46 -19.29 -9.45
N LEU A 20 3.86 -18.34 -8.60
CA LEU A 20 4.15 -16.97 -9.03
C LEU A 20 5.38 -16.91 -9.94
N ARG A 21 6.47 -17.62 -9.60
CA ARG A 21 7.68 -17.72 -10.44
C ARG A 21 7.39 -18.30 -11.81
N ALA A 22 6.65 -19.41 -11.87
CA ALA A 22 6.26 -20.04 -13.12
C ALA A 22 5.43 -19.08 -13.97
N ARG A 23 4.53 -18.30 -13.35
CA ARG A 23 3.75 -17.28 -14.06
C ARG A 23 4.62 -16.14 -14.58
N CYS A 24 5.55 -15.62 -13.79
CA CYS A 24 6.49 -14.58 -14.23
C CYS A 24 7.35 -15.06 -15.40
N ALA A 25 7.89 -16.28 -15.33
CA ALA A 25 8.68 -16.88 -16.41
C ALA A 25 7.87 -17.04 -17.71
N ALA A 26 6.62 -17.50 -17.62
CA ALA A 26 5.72 -17.62 -18.78
C ALA A 26 5.40 -16.26 -19.44
N LEU A 27 5.41 -15.18 -18.65
CA LEU A 27 5.19 -13.81 -19.11
C LEU A 27 6.50 -13.09 -19.53
N GLY A 28 7.67 -13.70 -19.33
CA GLY A 28 8.96 -13.06 -19.56
C GLY A 28 9.26 -11.91 -18.59
N ILE A 29 8.69 -11.95 -17.38
CA ILE A 29 8.87 -10.94 -16.33
C ILE A 29 10.00 -11.41 -15.40
N ASP A 30 11.00 -10.56 -15.21
CA ASP A 30 12.01 -10.74 -14.17
C ASP A 30 11.54 -10.06 -12.88
N LEU A 31 11.09 -10.86 -11.91
CA LEU A 31 10.63 -10.40 -10.61
C LEU A 31 11.34 -11.20 -9.51
N PRO A 32 12.20 -10.57 -8.68
CA PRO A 32 12.80 -11.25 -7.54
C PRO A 32 11.74 -11.57 -6.49
N ILE A 33 11.77 -12.80 -5.96
CA ILE A 33 10.81 -13.31 -4.98
C ILE A 33 11.57 -13.94 -3.82
N ASP A 34 11.45 -13.34 -2.64
CA ASP A 34 11.90 -13.90 -1.38
C ASP A 34 10.88 -14.94 -0.87
N GLU A 35 11.33 -16.14 -0.52
CA GLU A 35 10.45 -17.20 0.03
C GLU A 35 10.09 -16.96 1.49
N ALA A 36 11.00 -16.30 2.21
CA ALA A 36 10.84 -15.95 3.61
C ALA A 36 10.90 -14.44 3.78
N VAL A 37 9.93 -13.89 4.50
CA VAL A 37 9.92 -12.47 4.85
C VAL A 37 10.65 -12.31 6.18
N GLU A 38 11.87 -11.77 6.11
CA GLU A 38 12.66 -11.48 7.31
C GLU A 38 12.01 -10.36 8.14
N PRO A 39 11.69 -10.58 9.43
CA PRO A 39 11.04 -9.56 10.27
C PRO A 39 11.86 -8.27 10.42
N GLY A 40 13.19 -8.38 10.36
CA GLY A 40 14.12 -7.25 10.39
C GLY A 40 14.54 -6.72 9.01
N GLY A 41 13.84 -7.15 7.95
CA GLY A 41 14.17 -6.82 6.57
C GLY A 41 14.05 -5.33 6.23
N PRO A 42 14.32 -4.94 4.97
CA PRO A 42 14.39 -3.54 4.56
C PRO A 42 13.15 -2.71 4.90
N LEU A 43 11.96 -3.31 4.90
CA LEU A 43 10.70 -2.62 5.23
C LEU A 43 10.54 -2.33 6.73
N ALA A 44 11.20 -3.09 7.60
CA ALA A 44 11.20 -2.83 9.05
C ALA A 44 12.20 -1.74 9.46
N GLN A 45 13.13 -1.36 8.58
CA GLN A 45 14.14 -0.37 8.88
C GLN A 45 13.58 1.06 8.92
N GLN A 46 14.21 1.91 9.73
CA GLN A 46 13.87 3.33 9.76
C GLN A 46 14.17 4.02 8.42
N LEU A 47 13.48 5.13 8.18
CA LEU A 47 13.70 6.01 7.04
C LEU A 47 13.70 7.46 7.51
N THR A 48 14.77 8.20 7.19
CA THR A 48 14.80 9.65 7.43
C THR A 48 14.26 10.37 6.20
N VAL A 49 13.27 11.23 6.40
CA VAL A 49 12.64 12.02 5.32
C VAL A 49 12.77 13.50 5.66
N THR A 50 13.06 14.31 4.65
CA THR A 50 13.04 15.78 4.77
C THR A 50 11.86 16.31 3.98
N ASP A 51 10.94 16.96 4.67
CA ASP A 51 9.75 17.58 4.10
C ASP A 51 9.85 19.11 4.20
N GLY A 52 9.32 19.82 3.20
CA GLY A 52 9.39 21.29 3.14
C GLY A 52 8.59 22.00 4.23
N SER A 53 7.58 21.35 4.82
CA SER A 53 6.71 21.89 5.87
C SER A 53 7.02 21.32 7.26
N ALA A 54 7.44 20.06 7.34
CA ALA A 54 7.68 19.35 8.59
C ALA A 54 9.17 19.24 8.98
N GLY A 55 10.08 19.69 8.11
CA GLY A 55 11.52 19.55 8.29
C GLY A 55 11.97 18.09 8.19
N THR A 56 13.09 17.76 8.85
CA THR A 56 13.60 16.39 8.90
C THR A 56 12.89 15.57 9.99
N ARG A 57 12.45 14.37 9.61
CA ARG A 57 11.74 13.41 10.48
C ARG A 57 12.28 12.00 10.27
N THR A 58 12.27 11.20 11.34
CA THR A 58 12.61 9.78 11.29
C THR A 58 11.34 8.95 11.40
N ILE A 59 11.07 8.16 10.36
CA ILE A 59 9.97 7.21 10.28
C ILE A 59 10.46 5.87 10.83
N GLY A 60 9.69 5.26 11.73
CA GLY A 60 10.11 4.06 12.47
C GLY A 60 10.20 2.77 11.66
N ASN A 61 9.55 2.69 10.50
CA ASN A 61 9.64 1.62 9.51
C ASN A 61 9.21 2.15 8.14
N ARG A 62 9.41 1.39 7.06
CA ARG A 62 9.07 1.82 5.69
C ARG A 62 7.66 1.41 5.25
N TRP A 63 6.81 1.02 6.20
CA TRP A 63 5.40 0.78 5.93
C TRP A 63 4.63 2.09 5.92
N ALA A 64 3.94 2.35 4.82
CA ALA A 64 3.19 3.57 4.58
C ALA A 64 1.72 3.25 4.28
N VAL A 65 0.81 3.97 4.94
CA VAL A 65 -0.59 4.06 4.51
C VAL A 65 -0.65 5.11 3.41
N LEU A 66 -1.04 4.68 2.22
CA LEU A 66 -1.21 5.55 1.05
C LEU A 66 -2.51 6.36 1.15
N PRO A 67 -2.59 7.54 0.50
CA PRO A 67 -3.84 8.28 0.43
C PRO A 67 -4.91 7.44 -0.27
N MET A 68 -6.08 7.31 0.36
CA MET A 68 -7.21 6.57 -0.21
C MET A 68 -8.49 7.39 -0.05
N GLU A 69 -9.07 7.84 -1.16
CA GLU A 69 -10.34 8.55 -1.13
C GLU A 69 -11.45 7.66 -0.56
N GLY A 70 -12.14 8.13 0.48
CA GLY A 70 -13.18 7.39 1.19
C GLY A 70 -14.59 7.78 0.77
N TRP A 71 -14.78 9.00 0.27
CA TRP A 71 -16.11 9.58 -0.04
C TRP A 71 -17.07 9.51 1.16
N ASP A 72 -16.52 9.43 2.38
CA ASP A 72 -17.25 9.19 3.62
C ASP A 72 -17.24 10.41 4.55
N GLY A 73 -17.02 11.61 4.00
CA GLY A 73 -17.23 12.89 4.69
C GLY A 73 -18.71 13.29 4.78
N THR A 74 -19.03 14.26 5.65
CA THR A 74 -20.35 14.90 5.66
C THR A 74 -20.51 15.84 4.46
N VAL A 75 -21.74 16.30 4.19
CA VAL A 75 -22.02 17.31 3.15
C VAL A 75 -21.28 18.64 3.37
N ASP A 76 -20.88 18.93 4.61
CA ASP A 76 -20.10 20.11 4.99
C ASP A 76 -18.58 19.84 4.96
N GLY A 77 -18.14 18.67 4.47
CA GLY A 77 -16.74 18.28 4.40
C GLY A 77 -16.12 17.83 5.72
N LEU A 78 -16.93 17.50 6.73
CA LEU A 78 -16.44 17.08 8.05
C LEU A 78 -16.20 15.56 8.11
N PRO A 79 -15.28 15.07 8.97
CA PRO A 79 -15.10 13.64 9.17
C PRO A 79 -16.33 13.00 9.82
N THR A 80 -16.82 11.90 9.24
CA THR A 80 -17.82 11.03 9.86
C THR A 80 -17.17 10.06 10.85
N ASP A 81 -17.98 9.25 11.54
CA ASP A 81 -17.47 8.20 12.42
C ASP A 81 -16.74 7.08 11.66
N LEU A 82 -17.08 6.86 10.38
CA LEU A 82 -16.35 5.94 9.51
C LEU A 82 -14.94 6.47 9.20
N VAL A 83 -14.82 7.77 8.93
CA VAL A 83 -13.51 8.44 8.78
C VAL A 83 -12.69 8.27 10.06
N ARG A 84 -13.24 8.61 11.23
CA ARG A 84 -12.52 8.46 12.52
C ARG A 84 -12.03 7.03 12.72
N ARG A 85 -12.92 6.05 12.55
CA ARG A 85 -12.60 4.63 12.69
C ARG A 85 -11.51 4.17 11.71
N ARG A 86 -11.51 4.69 10.46
CA ARG A 86 -10.50 4.39 9.45
C ARG A 86 -9.12 4.91 9.88
N TRP A 87 -9.05 6.15 10.34
CA TRP A 87 -7.80 6.75 10.81
C TRP A 87 -7.26 6.11 12.10
N GLU A 88 -8.14 5.74 13.04
CA GLU A 88 -7.74 4.98 14.24
C GLU A 88 -7.10 3.63 13.87
N ARG A 89 -7.67 2.94 12.88
CA ARG A 89 -7.12 1.67 12.37
C ARG A 89 -5.77 1.87 11.67
N PHE A 90 -5.58 2.97 10.95
CA PHE A 90 -4.27 3.32 10.40
C PHE A 90 -3.25 3.50 11.51
N GLY A 91 -3.59 4.23 12.57
CA GLY A 91 -2.72 4.40 13.74
C GLY A 91 -2.40 3.08 14.46
N ALA A 92 -3.36 2.15 14.51
CA ALA A 92 -3.18 0.83 15.13
C ALA A 92 -2.42 -0.18 14.26
N SER A 93 -2.20 0.10 12.97
CA SER A 93 -1.65 -0.86 11.99
C SER A 93 -0.16 -1.21 12.19
N GLY A 94 0.58 -0.40 12.95
CA GLY A 94 2.03 -0.54 13.09
C GLY A 94 2.85 0.14 11.97
N ALA A 95 2.20 0.62 10.90
CA ALA A 95 2.84 1.51 9.93
C ALA A 95 3.30 2.80 10.62
N LYS A 96 4.47 3.31 10.20
CA LYS A 96 5.06 4.51 10.82
C LYS A 96 4.94 5.76 9.95
N LEU A 97 4.38 5.61 8.75
CA LEU A 97 4.00 6.72 7.88
C LEU A 97 2.51 6.61 7.50
N ILE A 98 1.77 7.68 7.70
CA ILE A 98 0.44 7.86 7.09
C ILE A 98 0.60 9.03 6.11
N TRP A 99 0.67 8.74 4.82
CA TRP A 99 0.87 9.73 3.76
C TRP A 99 -0.48 10.25 3.28
N GLY A 100 -1.22 10.91 4.19
CA GLY A 100 -2.59 11.32 3.95
C GLY A 100 -3.58 10.14 4.04
N GLY A 101 -4.78 10.42 4.54
CA GLY A 101 -5.87 9.43 4.60
C GLY A 101 -6.92 9.61 3.52
N GLU A 102 -7.04 10.81 2.93
CA GLU A 102 -8.02 11.21 1.91
C GLU A 102 -7.61 12.57 1.32
N ALA A 103 -8.02 12.89 0.08
CA ALA A 103 -7.86 14.24 -0.43
C ALA A 103 -8.89 15.16 0.24
N VAL A 104 -8.47 16.31 0.76
CA VAL A 104 -9.36 17.23 1.48
C VAL A 104 -9.38 18.60 0.83
N ALA A 105 -10.56 19.23 0.82
CA ALA A 105 -10.70 20.60 0.34
C ALA A 105 -9.88 21.55 1.23
N VAL A 106 -9.06 22.39 0.60
CA VAL A 106 -8.24 23.43 1.28
C VAL A 106 -9.02 24.74 1.42
N VAL A 107 -9.94 24.97 0.50
CA VAL A 107 -10.89 26.10 0.48
C VAL A 107 -12.29 25.56 0.15
N PRO A 108 -13.37 26.27 0.56
CA PRO A 108 -14.74 25.90 0.21
C PRO A 108 -14.99 25.81 -1.30
#